data_AF-A0A1Z8SRV2-F1
#
_entry.id   AF-A0A1Z8SRV2-F1
#
_cell.length_a   1.000
_cell.length_b   1.000
_cell.length_c   1.000
_cell.angle_alpha   90.00
_cell.angle_beta   90.00
_cell.angle_gamma   90.00
#
_symmetry.space_group_name_H-M   'P 1'
#
loop_
_entity.id
_entity.type
_entity.pdbx_description
1 polymer ?
#
loop_
_entity_poly.entity_id
_entity_poly.type
_entity_poly.pdbx_seq_one_letter_code
_entity_poly.pdbx_strand_id
1 'polypeptide(L)'
;MTRSKPTPEQMAKKVAHFRRVIKYRSYFGWMFAIVGGTLFGVGVQNNKMPLIMINGALFFGYGLFMVWQTKRARDKLDHGEP
;
A
#
# COMPACT_ATOMS: atom_id res chain seq x y z
N MET A 1 -1.88 34.21 -6.82
CA MET A 1 -0.87 33.35 -7.48
C MET A 1 -1.58 32.44 -8.48
N THR A 2 -1.48 32.75 -9.77
CA THR A 2 -2.05 31.92 -10.84
C THR A 2 -1.23 30.64 -10.96
N ARG A 3 -1.79 29.48 -10.58
CA ARG A 3 -1.16 28.18 -10.84
C ARG A 3 -1.10 27.99 -12.36
N SER A 4 0.07 28.21 -12.95
CA SER A 4 0.29 27.89 -14.37
C SER A 4 0.05 26.39 -14.56
N LYS A 5 -0.75 26.02 -15.57
CA LYS A 5 -0.99 24.60 -15.88
C LYS A 5 0.37 23.97 -16.19
N PRO A 6 0.71 22.83 -15.56
CA PRO A 6 2.00 22.19 -15.78
C PRO A 6 2.14 21.81 -17.25
N THR A 7 3.34 21.99 -17.80
CA THR A 7 3.64 21.55 -19.17
C THR A 7 3.49 20.02 -19.26
N PRO A 8 3.22 19.46 -20.47
CA PRO A 8 3.09 18.02 -20.65
C PRO A 8 4.30 17.23 -20.10
N GLU A 9 5.51 17.76 -20.25
CA GLU A 9 6.74 17.16 -19.71
C GLU A 9 6.77 17.15 -18.17
N GLN A 10 6.33 18.24 -17.53
CA GLN A 10 6.22 18.32 -16.07
C GLN A 10 5.16 17.35 -15.54
N MET A 11 4.06 17.15 -16.27
CA MET A 11 3.03 16.15 -15.96
C MET A 11 3.61 14.73 -16.05
N ALA A 12 4.30 14.40 -17.14
CA ALA A 12 4.91 13.08 -17.33
C ALA A 12 5.89 12.71 -16.21
N LYS A 13 6.74 13.66 -15.78
CA LYS A 13 7.67 13.45 -14.66
C LYS A 13 6.95 13.18 -13.34
N LYS A 14 5.83 13.89 -13.07
CA LYS A 14 5.01 13.67 -11.86
C LYS A 14 4.35 12.30 -11.88
N VAL A 15 3.79 11.89 -13.01
CA VAL A 15 3.17 10.55 -13.18
C VAL A 15 4.20 9.45 -12.98
N ALA A 16 5.40 9.57 -13.56
CA ALA A 16 6.47 8.59 -13.38
C ALA A 16 6.91 8.48 -11.91
N HIS A 17 7.08 9.62 -11.23
CA HIS A 17 7.38 9.64 -9.79
C HIS A 17 6.26 8.99 -8.97
N PHE A 18 5.00 9.31 -9.25
CA PHE A 18 3.85 8.78 -8.53
C PHE A 18 3.71 7.26 -8.72
N ARG A 19 3.91 6.74 -9.95
CA ARG A 19 3.97 5.30 -10.21
C ARG A 19 5.03 4.60 -9.38
N ARG A 20 6.23 5.19 -9.27
CA ARG A 20 7.32 4.65 -8.45
C ARG A 20 6.95 4.60 -6.97
N VAL A 21 6.38 5.67 -6.43
CA VAL A 21 5.94 5.74 -5.01
C VAL A 21 4.85 4.71 -4.71
N ILE A 22 3.83 4.60 -5.56
CA ILE A 22 2.75 3.60 -5.41
C ILE A 22 3.31 2.18 -5.43
N LYS A 23 4.27 1.89 -6.30
CA LYS A 23 4.93 0.58 -6.37
C LYS A 23 5.63 0.22 -5.06
N TYR A 24 6.41 1.14 -4.48
CA TYR A 24 7.04 0.92 -3.18
C TYR A 24 6.02 0.71 -2.07
N ARG A 25 4.94 1.50 -2.04
CA ARG A 25 3.86 1.33 -1.05
C ARG A 25 3.20 -0.04 -1.14
N SER A 26 3.09 -0.60 -2.35
CA SER A 26 2.59 -1.96 -2.55
C SER A 26 3.56 -3.02 -2.02
N TYR A 27 4.87 -2.81 -2.12
CA TYR A 27 5.87 -3.72 -1.56
C TYR A 27 5.84 -3.73 -0.03
N PHE A 28 5.74 -2.55 0.60
CA PHE A 28 5.51 -2.46 2.03
C PHE A 28 4.19 -3.12 2.44
N GLY A 29 3.13 -2.95 1.64
CA GLY A 29 1.85 -3.66 1.81
C GLY A 29 2.02 -5.18 1.92
N TRP A 30 2.73 -5.78 0.96
CA TRP A 30 3.04 -7.22 0.98
C TRP A 30 3.93 -7.62 2.16
N MET A 31 4.92 -6.81 2.52
CA MET A 31 5.76 -7.08 3.71
C MET A 31 4.92 -7.10 4.99
N PHE A 32 4.06 -6.09 5.19
CA PHE A 32 3.16 -6.03 6.35
C PHE A 32 2.17 -7.19 6.35
N ALA A 33 1.66 -7.60 5.18
CA ALA A 33 0.83 -8.78 5.06
C ALA A 33 1.58 -10.04 5.53
N ILE A 34 2.78 -10.31 5.01
CA ILE A 34 3.54 -11.50 5.38
C ILE A 34 3.89 -11.49 6.87
N VAL A 35 4.46 -10.40 7.39
CA VAL A 35 4.84 -10.28 8.81
C VAL A 35 3.62 -10.40 9.72
N GLY A 36 2.52 -9.72 9.38
CA GLY A 36 1.27 -9.78 10.14
C GLY A 36 0.68 -11.18 10.17
N GLY A 37 0.66 -11.89 9.04
CA GLY A 37 0.19 -13.27 8.94
C GLY A 37 1.03 -14.22 9.80
N THR A 38 2.36 -14.08 9.78
CA THR A 38 3.27 -14.87 10.62
C THR A 38 3.03 -14.60 12.11
N LEU A 39 2.93 -13.32 12.52
CA LEU A 39 2.66 -12.95 13.91
C LEU A 39 1.30 -13.46 14.38
N PHE A 40 0.28 -13.39 13.53
CA PHE A 40 -1.04 -13.94 13.82
C PHE A 40 -0.97 -15.46 14.05
N GLY A 41 -0.30 -16.20 13.16
CA GLY A 41 -0.12 -17.65 13.29
C GLY A 41 0.60 -18.05 14.57
N VAL A 42 1.68 -17.35 14.92
CA VAL A 42 2.40 -17.57 16.18
C VAL A 42 1.52 -17.25 17.40
N GLY A 43 0.71 -16.18 17.33
CA GLY A 43 -0.23 -15.80 18.38
C GLY A 43 -1.31 -16.86 18.63
N VAL A 44 -1.88 -17.43 17.56
CA VAL A 44 -2.87 -18.52 17.64
C VAL A 44 -2.27 -19.78 18.28
N GLN A 45 -1.06 -20.17 17.89
CA GLN A 45 -0.41 -21.36 18.43
C GLN A 45 -0.07 -21.24 19.92
N ASN A 46 0.23 -20.02 20.39
CA ASN A 46 0.69 -19.81 21.76
C ASN A 46 -0.42 -19.46 22.76
N ASN A 47 -1.67 -19.23 22.32
CA ASN A 47 -2.94 -19.03 23.06
C ASN A 47 -2.94 -18.13 24.33
N LYS A 48 -1.79 -17.54 24.67
CA LYS A 48 -1.50 -16.70 25.84
C LYS A 48 -1.01 -15.31 25.44
N MET A 49 -1.01 -15.01 24.14
CA MET A 49 -0.51 -13.74 23.58
C MET A 49 -1.55 -13.08 22.66
N PRO A 50 -2.75 -12.74 23.19
CA PRO A 50 -3.83 -12.14 22.40
C PRO A 50 -3.42 -10.81 21.76
N LEU A 51 -2.52 -10.05 22.40
CA LEU A 51 -1.96 -8.82 21.82
C LEU A 51 -1.15 -9.08 20.54
N ILE A 52 -0.36 -10.14 20.49
CA ILE A 52 0.41 -10.50 19.28
C ILE A 52 -0.53 -10.91 18.15
N MET A 53 -1.57 -11.67 18.50
CA MET A 53 -2.59 -12.10 17.54
C MET A 53 -3.33 -10.89 16.94
N ILE A 54 -3.83 -9.96 17.77
CA ILE A 54 -4.53 -8.76 17.29
C ILE A 54 -3.59 -7.90 16.43
N ASN A 55 -2.35 -7.66 16.86
CA ASN A 55 -1.39 -6.91 16.05
C ASN A 55 -1.10 -7.60 14.72
N GLY A 56 -0.92 -8.93 14.73
CA GLY A 56 -0.74 -9.72 13.52
C GLY A 56 -1.89 -9.56 12.53
N ALA A 57 -3.14 -9.68 13.02
CA ALA A 57 -4.33 -9.48 12.21
C ALA A 57 -4.44 -8.05 11.65
N LEU A 58 -4.11 -7.04 12.47
CA LEU A 58 -4.11 -5.64 12.06
C LEU A 58 -3.05 -5.35 10.99
N PHE A 59 -1.81 -5.80 11.19
CA PHE A 59 -0.74 -5.66 10.20
C PHE A 59 -1.06 -6.39 8.91
N PHE A 60 -1.65 -7.59 9.01
CA PHE A 60 -2.09 -8.37 7.86
C PHE A 60 -3.15 -7.62 7.04
N GLY A 61 -4.25 -7.23 7.69
CA GLY A 61 -5.35 -6.52 7.07
C GLY A 61 -4.92 -5.17 6.48
N TYR A 62 -4.11 -4.40 7.22
CA TYR A 62 -3.59 -3.13 6.73
C TYR A 62 -2.62 -3.31 5.55
N GLY A 63 -1.78 -4.35 5.58
CA GLY A 63 -0.91 -4.73 4.46
C GLY A 63 -1.70 -4.99 3.18
N LEU A 64 -2.75 -5.83 3.27
CA LEU A 64 -3.66 -6.10 2.15
C LEU A 64 -4.39 -4.84 1.67
N PHE A 65 -4.85 -4.00 2.59
CA PHE A 65 -5.50 -2.73 2.27
C PHE A 65 -4.56 -1.78 1.51
N MET A 66 -3.28 -1.72 1.88
CA MET A 66 -2.27 -0.95 1.16
C MET A 66 -2.08 -1.48 -0.27
N VAL A 67 -2.00 -2.80 -0.45
CA VAL A 67 -1.87 -3.42 -1.80
C VAL A 67 -3.11 -3.14 -2.66
N TRP A 68 -4.30 -3.21 -2.06
CA TRP A 68 -5.54 -2.90 -2.77
C TRP A 68 -5.62 -1.44 -3.19
N GLN A 69 -5.29 -0.50 -2.29
CA GLN A 69 -5.25 0.93 -2.60
C GLN A 69 -4.26 1.25 -3.72
N THR A 70 -3.07 0.65 -3.68
CA THR A 70 -2.03 0.90 -4.69
C THR A 70 -2.43 0.33 -6.05
N LYS A 71 -3.07 -0.84 -6.09
CA LYS A 71 -3.64 -1.41 -7.31
C LYS A 71 -4.71 -0.49 -7.89
N ARG A 72 -5.68 -0.06 -7.08
CA ARG A 72 -6.75 0.85 -7.50
C ARG A 72 -6.21 2.21 -7.98
N ALA A 73 -5.21 2.77 -7.31
CA ALA A 73 -4.58 4.02 -7.71
C ALA A 73 -3.82 3.87 -9.03
N ARG A 74 -3.16 2.73 -9.26
CA ARG A 74 -2.47 2.43 -10.51
C ARG A 74 -3.46 2.26 -11.67
N ASP A 75 -4.55 1.52 -11.46
CA ASP A 75 -5.56 1.28 -12.49
C ASP A 75 -6.17 2.61 -12.97
N LYS A 76 -6.46 3.54 -12.05
CA LYS A 76 -6.92 4.91 -12.39
C LYS A 76 -5.92 5.70 -13.24
N LEU A 77 -4.62 5.62 -12.91
CA LEU A 77 -3.57 6.28 -13.68
C LEU A 77 -3.38 5.66 -15.08
N ASP A 78 -3.63 4.37 -15.22
CA ASP A 78 -3.49 3.64 -16.49
C ASP A 78 -4.72 3.85 -17.40
N HIS A 79 -5.91 4.07 -16.84
CA HIS A 79 -7.16 4.30 -17.60
C HIS A 79 -7.46 5.77 -17.94
N GLY A 80 -6.62 6.71 -17.46
CA GLY A 80 -6.76 8.13 -17.81
C GLY A 80 -8.01 8.82 -17.24
N GLU A 81 -8.72 8.18 -16.31
CA GLU A 81 -9.86 8.79 -15.64
C GLU A 81 -9.38 9.72 -14.51
N PRO A 82 -9.79 11.01 -14.53
CA PRO A 82 -9.44 11.99 -13.50
C PRO A 82 -9.99 11.66 -12.11
#